data_AF-A0A961RFE3-F1
#
_entry.id   AF-A0A961RFE3-F1
#
_cell.length_a   1.000
_cell.length_b   1.000
_cell.length_c   1.000
_cell.angle_alpha   90.00
_cell.angle_beta   90.00
_cell.angle_gamma   90.00
#
_symmetry.space_group_name_H-M   'P 1'
#
loop_
_entity.id
_entity.type
_entity.pdbx_description
1 polymer ?
#
loop_
_entity_poly.entity_id
_entity_poly.type
_entity_poly.pdbx_seq_one_letter_code
_entity_poly.pdbx_strand_id
1 'polypeptide(L)'
;IKENRIDVVVVYKIDRLTRSLMDFSRIVEIFDAHGVSFVSVTQAFNTTTSMGRLTLNVLLSFAQFEREVTAERIRDKIAASRKKGMWMGGNVPLGYRVENRKLLINEVEAETIRHIFHRYLELKSIRKLADEVNRSDKVIRRGPPRNGTHYITDAFRSGNLRHLLANPVYVGKVRHRDKVYEGEHEGIIDAEVFERVQAQLKQQAPRRRHSTNTHDVHLLKGILYDETGDRLTPTHASKKGVRYRYYVSKRIVDKGRDPAHPYAGWRVRAGHIDAIVENQLLQFLSDGGQLMEWFTRALEGEQVSRLPMQALDKKDQWADLKAEDKQETLQRLFVGITIRVGWIRFELDRQAFLSWLMDVPPDSLSHENLRSFVLEQPMSVRRRGVESRMVMANGASLPRPDAALIDFIVRANTYLAALTDGSAKTLTQVAKEQGTDISEVSRLLPFAFLAPQLVEAILAGNQPFELGALRLARLASLPVNWHQQAELLGF
;
A
#
# COMPACT_ATOMS: atom_id res chain seq x y z
N ILE A 1 38.72 -15.33 12.83
CA ILE A 1 37.97 -14.08 13.12
C ILE A 1 36.56 -14.39 13.56
N LYS A 2 35.62 -14.81 12.67
CA LYS A 2 34.23 -15.14 13.08
C LYS A 2 34.08 -16.28 14.10
N GLU A 3 35.07 -17.17 14.17
CA GLU A 3 35.15 -18.24 15.19
C GLU A 3 35.81 -17.77 16.51
N ASN A 4 36.09 -16.47 16.69
CA ASN A 4 36.76 -15.89 17.88
C ASN A 4 38.13 -16.50 18.23
N ARG A 5 38.87 -17.00 17.24
CA ARG A 5 40.22 -17.58 17.41
C ARG A 5 41.38 -16.61 17.16
N ILE A 6 41.09 -15.35 16.86
CA ILE A 6 42.10 -14.37 16.42
C ILE A 6 41.76 -13.04 17.09
N ASP A 7 42.71 -12.50 17.85
CA ASP A 7 42.53 -11.26 18.62
C ASP A 7 43.13 -10.02 17.95
N VAL A 8 44.16 -10.21 17.11
CA VAL A 8 44.86 -9.10 16.42
C VAL A 8 45.21 -9.47 14.99
N VAL A 9 44.97 -8.55 14.05
CA VAL A 9 45.38 -8.64 12.65
C VAL A 9 46.42 -7.57 12.36
N VAL A 10 47.63 -8.01 12.01
CA VAL A 10 48.77 -7.12 11.68
C VAL A 10 49.08 -7.22 10.20
N VAL A 11 49.15 -6.07 9.52
CA VAL A 11 49.51 -6.01 8.09
C VAL A 11 50.64 -5.02 7.84
N TYR A 12 51.50 -5.31 6.87
CA TYR A 12 52.61 -4.41 6.53
C TYR A 12 52.12 -3.08 5.95
N LYS A 13 51.13 -3.14 5.04
CA LYS A 13 50.47 -2.02 4.35
C LYS A 13 49.01 -2.41 4.05
N ILE A 14 48.08 -1.44 4.03
CA ILE A 14 46.63 -1.71 3.79
C ILE A 14 46.37 -2.35 2.41
N ASP A 15 47.17 -2.00 1.40
CA ASP A 15 47.08 -2.55 0.03
C ASP A 15 47.31 -4.08 -0.04
N ARG A 16 47.90 -4.67 1.01
CA ARG A 16 48.08 -6.13 1.17
C ARG A 16 46.84 -6.85 1.66
N LEU A 17 45.93 -6.12 2.30
CA LEU A 17 44.65 -6.66 2.75
C LEU A 17 43.57 -6.48 1.68
N THR A 18 43.52 -5.30 1.04
CA THR A 18 42.61 -5.05 -0.07
C THR A 18 43.03 -3.84 -0.89
N ARG A 19 42.72 -3.88 -2.20
CA ARG A 19 42.85 -2.74 -3.11
C ARG A 19 41.64 -1.82 -3.09
N SER A 20 40.56 -2.21 -2.40
CA SER A 20 39.30 -1.47 -2.29
C SER A 20 39.13 -0.91 -0.88
N LEU A 21 39.12 0.41 -0.75
CA LEU A 21 38.90 1.10 0.52
C LEU A 21 37.52 0.79 1.14
N MET A 22 36.54 0.41 0.32
CA MET A 22 35.22 -0.07 0.78
C MET A 22 35.26 -1.50 1.32
N ASP A 23 36.07 -2.36 0.72
CA ASP A 23 36.24 -3.71 1.27
C ASP A 23 37.00 -3.62 2.59
N PHE A 24 37.92 -2.67 2.68
CA PHE A 24 38.64 -2.39 3.91
C PHE A 24 37.69 -1.98 5.05
N SER A 25 36.75 -1.06 4.80
CA SER A 25 35.80 -0.64 5.84
C SER A 25 34.91 -1.80 6.32
N ARG A 26 34.42 -2.64 5.40
CA ARG A 26 33.64 -3.84 5.75
C ARG A 26 34.45 -4.83 6.56
N ILE A 27 35.73 -5.00 6.23
CA ILE A 27 36.63 -5.87 6.98
C ILE A 27 36.87 -5.31 8.39
N VAL A 28 37.07 -3.99 8.53
CA VAL A 28 37.24 -3.33 9.83
C VAL A 28 35.98 -3.42 10.69
N GLU A 29 34.79 -3.23 10.13
CA GLU A 29 33.52 -3.44 10.86
C GLU A 29 33.39 -4.87 11.41
N ILE A 30 33.80 -5.86 10.61
CA ILE A 30 33.82 -7.27 11.06
C ILE A 30 34.81 -7.46 12.20
N PHE A 31 35.96 -6.79 12.16
CA PHE A 31 36.97 -6.88 13.21
C PHE A 31 36.47 -6.24 14.51
N ASP A 32 35.94 -5.02 14.44
CA ASP A 32 35.36 -4.32 15.60
C ASP A 32 34.19 -5.11 16.23
N ALA A 33 33.30 -5.69 15.41
CA ALA A 33 32.18 -6.50 15.89
C ALA A 33 32.61 -7.77 16.66
N HIS A 34 33.82 -8.26 16.42
CA HIS A 34 34.40 -9.42 17.11
C HIS A 34 35.52 -9.05 18.09
N GLY A 35 35.69 -7.75 18.40
CA GLY A 35 36.72 -7.26 19.32
C GLY A 35 38.16 -7.45 18.83
N VAL A 36 38.37 -7.65 17.53
CA VAL A 36 39.68 -7.90 16.93
C VAL A 36 40.38 -6.59 16.61
N SER A 37 41.60 -6.41 17.11
CA SER A 37 42.40 -5.20 16.86
C SER A 37 43.08 -5.24 15.49
N PHE A 38 43.12 -4.11 14.79
CA PHE A 38 43.79 -3.99 13.50
C PHE A 38 44.97 -3.01 13.57
N VAL A 39 46.14 -3.46 13.09
CA VAL A 39 47.39 -2.68 13.09
C VAL A 39 48.04 -2.72 11.72
N SER A 40 48.38 -1.54 11.18
CA SER A 40 49.24 -1.39 10.01
C SER A 40 50.66 -0.96 10.43
N VAL A 41 51.69 -1.62 9.91
CA VAL A 41 53.10 -1.39 10.31
C VAL A 41 53.65 -0.08 9.75
N THR A 42 53.34 0.25 8.50
CA THR A 42 53.92 1.41 7.80
C THR A 42 53.01 2.63 7.76
N GLN A 43 51.75 2.46 8.15
CA GLN A 43 50.76 3.52 8.19
C GLN A 43 50.21 3.56 9.61
N ALA A 44 50.29 4.69 10.30
CA ALA A 44 49.89 4.83 11.71
C ALA A 44 48.35 4.79 11.88
N PHE A 45 47.74 3.67 11.50
CA PHE A 45 46.32 3.37 11.71
C PHE A 45 46.21 2.32 12.80
N ASN A 46 45.63 2.73 13.93
CA ASN A 46 45.29 1.85 15.01
C ASN A 46 43.81 2.04 15.34
N THR A 47 42.98 1.02 15.06
CA THR A 47 41.54 1.04 15.39
C THR A 47 41.27 1.12 16.90
N THR A 48 42.28 0.89 17.73
CA THR A 48 42.22 1.00 19.19
C THR A 48 42.20 2.46 19.67
N THR A 49 42.80 3.39 18.91
CA THR A 49 42.93 4.80 19.30
C THR A 49 41.80 5.67 18.73
N SER A 50 41.33 6.66 19.49
CA SER A 50 40.27 7.59 19.04
C SER A 50 40.66 8.36 17.77
N MET A 51 41.95 8.73 17.65
CA MET A 51 42.48 9.38 16.45
C MET A 51 42.51 8.44 15.24
N GLY A 52 42.91 7.18 15.41
CA GLY A 52 42.89 6.18 14.34
C GLY A 52 41.48 5.85 13.84
N ARG A 53 40.50 5.78 14.74
CA ARG A 53 39.07 5.65 14.38
C ARG A 53 38.56 6.86 13.60
N LEU A 54 38.93 8.08 14.00
CA LEU A 54 38.55 9.30 13.29
C LEU A 54 39.09 9.32 11.85
N THR A 55 40.38 9.01 11.66
CA THR A 55 40.98 9.02 10.32
C THR A 55 40.38 7.94 9.41
N LEU A 56 40.01 6.78 9.96
CA LEU A 56 39.29 5.74 9.22
C LEU A 56 37.91 6.20 8.74
N ASN A 57 37.14 6.83 9.63
CA ASN A 57 35.82 7.37 9.27
C ASN A 57 35.92 8.44 8.17
N VAL A 58 36.93 9.31 8.23
CA VAL A 58 37.18 10.32 7.18
C VAL A 58 37.50 9.65 5.84
N LEU A 59 38.37 8.65 5.82
CA LEU A 59 38.70 7.91 4.59
C LEU A 59 37.48 7.16 4.02
N LEU A 60 36.63 6.61 4.89
CA LEU A 60 35.37 5.99 4.49
C LEU A 60 34.40 7.01 3.87
N SER A 61 34.27 8.20 4.46
CA SER A 61 33.48 9.29 3.89
C SER A 61 33.97 9.70 2.50
N PHE A 62 35.30 9.78 2.30
CA PHE A 62 35.86 10.04 0.96
C PHE A 62 35.59 8.90 -0.02
N ALA A 63 35.72 7.64 0.40
CA ALA A 63 35.40 6.48 -0.44
C ALA A 63 33.92 6.44 -0.85
N GLN A 64 33.03 6.88 0.04
CA GLN A 64 31.61 7.03 -0.26
C GLN A 64 31.35 8.18 -1.23
N PHE A 65 31.94 9.35 -0.96
CA PHE A 65 31.84 10.53 -1.81
C PHE A 65 32.31 10.24 -3.26
N GLU A 66 33.48 9.62 -3.44
CA GLU A 66 33.99 9.24 -4.76
C GLU A 66 33.04 8.29 -5.52
N ARG A 67 32.34 7.39 -4.82
CA ARG A 67 31.32 6.52 -5.45
C ARG A 67 30.10 7.31 -5.89
N GLU A 68 29.62 8.23 -5.07
CA GLU A 68 28.47 9.06 -5.40
C GLU A 68 28.77 9.94 -6.61
N VAL A 69 29.95 10.58 -6.63
CA VAL A 69 30.46 11.37 -7.77
C VAL A 69 30.67 10.51 -9.01
N THR A 70 31.23 9.31 -8.88
CA THR A 70 31.41 8.39 -10.00
C THR A 70 30.07 7.91 -10.57
N ALA A 71 29.11 7.57 -9.70
CA ALA A 71 27.78 7.16 -10.11
C ALA A 71 27.03 8.31 -10.81
N GLU A 72 27.21 9.55 -10.33
CA GLU A 72 26.71 10.75 -11.00
C GLU A 72 27.31 10.93 -12.39
N ARG A 73 28.64 10.89 -12.51
CA ARG A 73 29.33 10.97 -13.80
C ARG A 73 28.92 9.86 -14.77
N ILE A 74 28.70 8.64 -14.29
CA ILE A 74 28.19 7.52 -15.11
C ILE A 74 26.77 7.83 -15.58
N ARG A 75 25.88 8.33 -14.70
CA ARG A 75 24.52 8.74 -15.08
C ARG A 75 24.54 9.82 -16.15
N ASP A 76 25.40 10.82 -16.02
CA ASP A 76 25.53 11.91 -16.98
C ASP A 76 26.07 11.42 -18.33
N LYS A 77 27.08 10.53 -18.32
CA LYS A 77 27.58 9.88 -19.54
C LYS A 77 26.50 9.04 -20.21
N ILE A 78 25.67 8.31 -19.45
CA ILE A 78 24.54 7.54 -19.99
C ILE A 78 23.50 8.47 -20.60
N ALA A 79 23.14 9.55 -19.92
CA ALA A 79 22.19 10.54 -20.43
C ALA A 79 22.71 11.21 -21.72
N ALA A 80 23.98 11.62 -21.74
CA ALA A 80 24.63 12.19 -22.92
C ALA A 80 24.70 11.19 -24.09
N SER A 81 25.03 9.93 -23.82
CA SER A 81 25.12 8.89 -24.86
C SER A 81 23.74 8.50 -25.40
N ARG A 82 22.70 8.45 -24.55
CA ARG A 82 21.31 8.25 -25.00
C ARG A 82 20.78 9.44 -25.79
N LYS A 83 21.20 10.67 -25.44
CA LYS A 83 20.90 11.88 -26.23
C LYS A 83 21.55 11.84 -27.62
N LYS A 84 22.71 11.17 -27.74
CA LYS A 84 23.36 10.87 -29.03
C LYS A 84 22.73 9.68 -29.77
N GLY A 85 21.70 9.04 -29.22
CA GLY A 85 21.00 7.93 -29.87
C GLY A 85 21.66 6.56 -29.69
N MET A 86 22.73 6.45 -28.90
CA MET A 86 23.45 5.18 -28.68
C MET A 86 22.72 4.25 -27.70
N TRP A 87 22.84 2.94 -27.93
CA TRP A 87 22.30 1.92 -27.03
C TRP A 87 23.24 1.65 -25.85
N MET A 88 22.86 2.14 -24.67
CA MET A 88 23.67 2.07 -23.43
C MET A 88 23.42 0.81 -22.58
N GLY A 89 22.84 -0.24 -23.16
CA GLY A 89 22.64 -1.55 -22.52
C GLY A 89 21.26 -1.76 -21.89
N GLY A 90 21.06 -2.96 -21.32
CA GLY A 90 19.77 -3.47 -20.83
C GLY A 90 19.25 -4.63 -21.69
N ASN A 91 17.98 -4.99 -21.50
CA ASN A 91 17.34 -6.01 -22.33
C ASN A 91 17.12 -5.46 -23.74
N VAL A 92 17.62 -6.19 -24.74
CA VAL A 92 17.46 -5.83 -26.14
C VAL A 92 15.98 -5.94 -26.53
N PRO A 93 15.37 -4.91 -27.14
CA PRO A 93 14.01 -4.98 -27.61
C PRO A 93 13.86 -6.04 -28.71
N LEU A 94 12.77 -6.81 -28.66
CA LEU A 94 12.44 -7.82 -29.67
C LEU A 94 12.41 -7.19 -31.07
N GLY A 95 13.03 -7.80 -32.07
CA GLY A 95 13.17 -7.23 -33.42
C GLY A 95 14.57 -6.66 -33.71
N TYR A 96 15.41 -6.51 -32.68
CA TYR A 96 16.74 -5.93 -32.81
C TYR A 96 17.81 -6.83 -32.21
N ARG A 97 19.03 -6.73 -32.75
CA ARG A 97 20.27 -7.24 -32.17
C ARG A 97 21.21 -6.07 -31.85
N VAL A 98 22.04 -6.21 -30.83
CA VAL A 98 23.02 -5.17 -30.48
C VAL A 98 24.38 -5.54 -31.04
N GLU A 99 24.97 -4.62 -31.79
CA GLU A 99 26.35 -4.70 -32.28
C GLU A 99 27.01 -3.33 -32.10
N ASN A 100 28.18 -3.26 -31.46
CA ASN A 100 28.91 -2.01 -31.21
C ASN A 100 28.08 -0.87 -30.56
N ARG A 101 27.16 -1.21 -29.63
CA ARG A 101 26.20 -0.27 -28.99
C ARG A 101 25.20 0.38 -29.96
N LYS A 102 25.03 -0.19 -31.15
CA LYS A 102 23.98 0.14 -32.11
C LYS A 102 22.95 -0.98 -32.16
N LEU A 103 21.67 -0.63 -32.27
CA LEU A 103 20.63 -1.62 -32.56
C LEU A 103 20.57 -1.83 -34.08
N LEU A 104 20.69 -3.08 -34.50
CA LEU A 104 20.52 -3.51 -35.88
C LEU A 104 19.27 -4.37 -35.99
N ILE A 105 18.55 -4.27 -37.09
CA ILE A 105 17.32 -5.02 -37.31
C ILE A 105 17.64 -6.51 -37.45
N ASN A 106 16.86 -7.35 -36.77
CA ASN A 106 16.82 -8.78 -36.97
C ASN A 106 15.55 -9.11 -37.76
N GLU A 107 15.67 -9.39 -39.06
CA GLU A 107 14.51 -9.48 -39.96
C GLU A 107 13.45 -10.50 -39.54
N VAL A 108 13.85 -11.65 -38.99
CA VAL A 108 12.90 -12.69 -38.54
C VAL A 108 12.02 -12.18 -37.39
N GLU A 109 12.62 -11.47 -36.44
CA GLU A 109 11.87 -10.89 -35.32
C GLU A 109 11.16 -9.61 -35.75
N ALA A 110 11.74 -8.83 -36.66
CA ALA A 110 11.16 -7.61 -37.19
C ALA A 110 9.87 -7.88 -37.96
N GLU A 111 9.80 -8.97 -38.74
CA GLU A 111 8.57 -9.42 -39.39
C GLU A 111 7.45 -9.68 -38.36
N THR A 112 7.80 -10.29 -37.23
CA THR A 112 6.84 -10.50 -36.12
C THR A 112 6.37 -9.17 -35.55
N ILE A 113 7.25 -8.18 -35.38
CA ILE A 113 6.87 -6.84 -34.92
C ILE A 113 5.95 -6.16 -35.93
N ARG A 114 6.31 -6.14 -37.23
CA ARG A 114 5.48 -5.58 -38.32
C ARG A 114 4.08 -6.20 -38.29
N HIS A 115 4.01 -7.54 -38.22
CA HIS A 115 2.75 -8.27 -38.10
C HIS A 115 1.93 -7.84 -36.88
N ILE A 116 2.53 -7.76 -35.69
CA ILE A 116 1.83 -7.35 -34.46
C ILE A 116 1.23 -5.93 -34.59
N PHE A 117 1.96 -4.98 -35.16
CA PHE A 117 1.49 -3.60 -35.35
C PHE A 117 0.32 -3.53 -36.34
N HIS A 118 0.41 -4.20 -37.51
CA HIS A 118 -0.67 -4.23 -38.49
C HIS A 118 -1.91 -4.96 -37.95
N ARG A 119 -1.74 -6.13 -37.33
CA ARG A 119 -2.86 -6.88 -36.74
C ARG A 119 -3.54 -6.11 -35.61
N TYR A 120 -2.82 -5.31 -34.83
CA TYR A 120 -3.46 -4.47 -33.83
C TYR A 120 -4.39 -3.42 -34.46
N LEU A 121 -3.98 -2.78 -35.57
CA LEU A 121 -4.81 -1.82 -36.31
C LEU A 121 -6.09 -2.46 -36.86
N GLU A 122 -6.04 -3.73 -37.27
CA GLU A 122 -7.20 -4.47 -37.76
C GLU A 122 -8.10 -4.96 -36.62
N LEU A 123 -7.53 -5.63 -35.60
CA LEU A 123 -8.27 -6.36 -34.58
C LEU A 123 -8.98 -5.48 -33.57
N LYS A 124 -8.59 -4.22 -33.41
CA LYS A 124 -9.36 -3.37 -32.49
C LYS A 124 -9.06 -3.61 -31.01
N SER A 125 -8.20 -4.56 -30.65
CA SER A 125 -8.18 -5.13 -29.29
C SER A 125 -6.87 -5.83 -28.93
N ILE A 126 -6.24 -5.38 -27.83
CA ILE A 126 -5.00 -5.96 -27.30
C ILE A 126 -5.20 -7.41 -26.79
N ARG A 127 -6.38 -7.74 -26.24
CA ARG A 127 -6.67 -9.11 -25.78
C ARG A 127 -6.78 -10.09 -26.94
N LYS A 128 -7.56 -9.73 -27.97
CA LYS A 128 -7.68 -10.56 -29.19
C LYS A 128 -6.32 -10.73 -29.88
N LEU A 129 -5.51 -9.67 -29.91
CA LEU A 129 -4.14 -9.72 -30.42
C LEU A 129 -3.27 -10.69 -29.63
N ALA A 130 -3.34 -10.66 -28.29
CA ALA A 130 -2.61 -11.59 -27.43
C ALA A 130 -3.00 -13.05 -27.75
N ASP A 131 -4.30 -13.33 -27.85
CA ASP A 131 -4.79 -14.67 -28.12
C ASP A 131 -4.38 -15.16 -29.53
N GLU A 132 -4.40 -14.28 -30.53
CA GLU A 132 -3.99 -14.61 -31.90
C GLU A 132 -2.48 -14.86 -32.02
N VAL A 133 -1.66 -13.98 -31.45
CA VAL A 133 -0.20 -14.11 -31.52
C VAL A 133 0.25 -15.37 -30.78
N ASN A 134 -0.32 -15.66 -29.61
CA ASN A 134 0.00 -16.88 -28.85
C ASN A 134 -0.50 -18.17 -29.53
N ARG A 135 -1.51 -18.11 -30.42
CA ARG A 135 -1.94 -19.26 -31.24
C ARG A 135 -1.00 -19.59 -32.39
N SER A 136 -0.10 -18.66 -32.75
CA SER A 136 0.80 -18.79 -33.90
C SER A 136 2.22 -19.27 -33.52
N ASP A 137 2.40 -19.89 -32.34
CA ASP A 137 3.69 -20.32 -31.75
C ASP A 137 4.80 -19.24 -31.70
N LYS A 138 4.42 -17.97 -31.85
CA LYS A 138 5.34 -16.84 -31.72
C LYS A 138 5.59 -16.56 -30.24
N VAL A 139 6.85 -16.66 -29.82
CA VAL A 139 7.28 -16.45 -28.42
C VAL A 139 8.10 -15.16 -28.27
N ILE A 140 8.00 -14.51 -27.11
CA ILE A 140 8.93 -13.43 -26.75
C ILE A 140 10.24 -14.08 -26.31
N ARG A 141 11.32 -13.87 -27.04
CA ARG A 141 12.67 -14.27 -26.59
C ARG A 141 13.26 -13.14 -25.76
N ARG A 142 13.37 -13.33 -24.44
CA ARG A 142 14.18 -12.45 -23.58
C ARG A 142 15.58 -13.02 -23.48
N GLY A 143 16.58 -12.19 -23.82
CA GLY A 143 18.00 -12.54 -23.73
C GLY A 143 18.38 -13.11 -22.36
N PRO A 144 19.46 -13.92 -22.29
CA PRO A 144 19.86 -14.53 -21.04
C PRO A 144 20.18 -13.46 -19.98
N PRO A 145 19.84 -13.70 -18.70
CA PRO A 145 20.34 -12.87 -17.62
C PRO A 145 21.88 -12.90 -17.62
N ARG A 146 22.47 -11.86 -17.03
CA ARG A 146 23.93 -11.62 -16.96
C ARG A 146 24.77 -12.79 -16.38
N ASN A 147 24.14 -13.85 -15.87
CA ASN A 147 24.75 -15.08 -15.36
C ASN A 147 24.13 -16.27 -16.10
N GLY A 148 24.76 -16.69 -17.20
CA GLY A 148 24.16 -17.55 -18.22
C GLY A 148 23.43 -18.78 -17.69
N THR A 149 22.18 -18.95 -18.14
CA THR A 149 21.74 -20.11 -18.92
C THR A 149 20.28 -19.88 -19.37
N HIS A 150 20.08 -19.94 -20.69
CA HIS A 150 18.80 -19.90 -21.43
C HIS A 150 18.08 -18.55 -21.58
N TYR A 151 17.54 -18.35 -22.79
CA TYR A 151 16.57 -17.29 -23.08
C TYR A 151 15.28 -17.60 -22.33
N ILE A 152 14.70 -16.62 -21.64
CA ILE A 152 13.36 -16.77 -21.07
C ILE A 152 12.37 -16.55 -22.22
N THR A 153 11.68 -17.62 -22.63
CA THR A 153 10.54 -17.52 -23.54
C THR A 153 9.29 -17.16 -22.74
N ASP A 154 8.72 -15.98 -22.97
CA ASP A 154 7.48 -15.52 -22.34
C ASP A 154 6.36 -15.42 -23.38
N ALA A 155 5.13 -15.70 -22.96
CA ALA A 155 3.95 -15.54 -23.81
C ALA A 155 3.60 -14.06 -24.00
N PHE A 156 2.97 -13.72 -25.12
CA PHE A 156 2.47 -12.36 -25.36
C PHE A 156 1.24 -12.09 -24.50
N ARG A 157 1.45 -11.53 -23.30
CA ARG A 157 0.37 -11.05 -22.42
C ARG A 157 -0.03 -9.62 -22.79
N SER A 158 -1.27 -9.23 -22.47
CA SER A 158 -1.80 -7.90 -22.80
C SER A 158 -0.95 -6.73 -22.26
N GLY A 159 -0.33 -6.89 -21.08
CA GLY A 159 0.55 -5.87 -20.51
C GLY A 159 1.85 -5.68 -21.30
N ASN A 160 2.50 -6.78 -21.65
CA ASN A 160 3.74 -6.78 -22.43
C ASN A 160 3.50 -6.25 -23.85
N LEU A 161 2.38 -6.66 -24.49
CA LEU A 161 1.99 -6.16 -25.81
C LEU A 161 1.69 -4.66 -25.79
N ARG A 162 1.01 -4.15 -24.75
CA ARG A 162 0.79 -2.70 -24.61
C ARG A 162 2.12 -1.95 -24.51
N HIS A 163 3.06 -2.45 -23.73
CA HIS A 163 4.38 -1.82 -23.60
C HIS A 163 5.14 -1.87 -24.94
N LEU A 164 5.08 -2.99 -25.67
CA LEU A 164 5.70 -3.15 -26.99
C LEU A 164 5.12 -2.14 -28.01
N LEU A 165 3.79 -2.07 -28.13
CA LEU A 165 3.11 -1.15 -29.06
C LEU A 165 3.35 0.33 -28.73
N ALA A 166 3.59 0.67 -27.47
CA ALA A 166 3.87 2.05 -27.03
C ALA A 166 5.37 2.42 -27.07
N ASN A 167 6.26 1.48 -27.42
CA ASN A 167 7.70 1.71 -27.32
C ASN A 167 8.22 2.48 -28.56
N PRO A 168 8.76 3.71 -28.41
CA PRO A 168 9.25 4.50 -29.53
C PRO A 168 10.52 3.95 -30.20
N VAL A 169 11.15 2.92 -29.62
CA VAL A 169 12.30 2.23 -30.25
C VAL A 169 11.94 1.64 -31.61
N TYR A 170 10.67 1.27 -31.84
CA TYR A 170 10.25 0.70 -33.12
C TYR A 170 10.18 1.71 -34.27
N VAL A 171 10.25 3.02 -33.98
CA VAL A 171 10.32 4.11 -34.99
C VAL A 171 11.68 4.81 -34.99
N GLY A 172 12.75 4.13 -34.54
CA GLY A 172 14.10 4.70 -34.53
C GLY A 172 14.39 5.66 -33.37
N LYS A 173 13.54 5.75 -32.34
CA LYS A 173 13.69 6.72 -31.24
C LYS A 173 14.04 6.07 -29.90
N VAL A 174 14.82 6.73 -29.06
CA VAL A 174 15.24 6.22 -27.74
C VAL A 174 14.64 7.06 -26.62
N ARG A 175 13.93 6.40 -25.70
CA ARG A 175 13.38 7.04 -24.49
C ARG A 175 14.41 7.05 -23.34
N HIS A 176 14.54 8.19 -22.68
CA HIS A 176 15.26 8.32 -21.41
C HIS A 176 14.44 9.18 -20.43
N ARG A 177 13.95 8.55 -19.36
CA ARG A 177 12.98 9.14 -18.42
C ARG A 177 11.75 9.64 -19.19
N ASP A 178 11.49 10.94 -19.17
CA ASP A 178 10.33 11.56 -19.80
C ASP A 178 10.65 12.17 -21.18
N LYS A 179 11.92 12.10 -21.61
CA LYS A 179 12.36 12.64 -22.90
C LYS A 179 12.58 11.52 -23.92
N VAL A 180 12.27 11.82 -25.17
CA VAL A 180 12.48 10.95 -26.33
C VAL A 180 13.49 11.63 -27.24
N TYR A 181 14.52 10.90 -27.66
CA TYR A 181 15.59 11.36 -28.53
C TYR A 181 15.60 10.53 -29.82
N GLU A 182 16.17 11.07 -30.89
CA GLU A 182 16.46 10.29 -32.09
C GLU A 182 17.54 9.25 -31.79
N GLY A 183 17.28 8.01 -32.18
CA GLY A 183 18.20 6.89 -32.06
C GLY A 183 19.12 6.81 -33.26
N GLU A 184 20.27 6.13 -33.10
CA GLU A 184 21.15 5.81 -34.24
C GLU A 184 20.66 4.62 -35.07
N HIS A 185 19.62 3.93 -34.59
CA HIS A 185 19.09 2.72 -35.21
C HIS A 185 17.91 3.02 -36.14
N GLU A 186 17.76 2.18 -37.15
CA GLU A 186 16.64 2.23 -38.07
C GLU A 186 15.37 1.69 -37.40
N GLY A 187 14.22 2.34 -37.64
CA GLY A 187 12.93 1.88 -37.14
C GLY A 187 12.42 0.66 -37.92
N ILE A 188 11.88 -0.33 -37.22
CA ILE A 188 11.20 -1.48 -37.86
C ILE A 188 9.83 -1.09 -38.45
N ILE A 189 9.20 -0.06 -37.89
CA ILE A 189 7.86 0.41 -38.23
C ILE A 189 7.93 1.86 -38.71
N ASP A 190 7.17 2.18 -39.74
CA ASP A 190 7.01 3.56 -40.22
C ASP A 190 6.37 4.46 -39.17
N ALA A 191 6.82 5.71 -39.12
CA ALA A 191 6.30 6.70 -38.18
C ALA A 191 4.77 6.85 -38.28
N GLU A 192 4.21 6.81 -39.50
CA GLU A 192 2.77 6.91 -39.74
C GLU A 192 1.99 5.73 -39.12
N VAL A 193 2.47 4.49 -39.31
CA VAL A 193 1.84 3.29 -38.74
C VAL A 193 1.88 3.36 -37.22
N PHE A 194 3.02 3.78 -36.65
CA PHE A 194 3.16 3.93 -35.21
C PHE A 194 2.21 5.00 -34.64
N GLU A 195 2.09 6.15 -35.31
CA GLU A 195 1.18 7.22 -34.91
C GLU A 195 -0.28 6.77 -34.95
N ARG A 196 -0.69 6.04 -35.99
CA ARG A 196 -2.02 5.42 -36.06
C ARG A 196 -2.25 4.43 -34.91
N VAL A 197 -1.26 3.61 -34.57
CA VAL A 197 -1.33 2.72 -33.41
C VAL A 197 -1.43 3.50 -32.10
N GLN A 198 -0.68 4.58 -31.91
CA GLN A 198 -0.79 5.43 -30.72
C GLN A 198 -2.15 6.12 -30.63
N ALA A 199 -2.68 6.63 -31.75
CA ALA A 199 -4.00 7.24 -31.81
C ALA A 199 -5.09 6.22 -31.44
N GLN A 200 -5.00 5.00 -31.96
CA GLN A 200 -5.91 3.91 -31.62
C GLN A 200 -5.76 3.49 -30.15
N LEU A 201 -4.54 3.36 -29.64
CA LEU A 201 -4.28 3.09 -28.22
C LEU A 201 -4.84 4.20 -27.32
N LYS A 202 -4.83 5.47 -27.75
CA LYS A 202 -5.39 6.61 -27.01
C LYS A 202 -6.91 6.66 -27.10
N GLN A 203 -7.50 6.28 -28.23
CA GLN A 203 -8.95 6.18 -28.42
C GLN A 203 -9.56 5.02 -27.62
N GLN A 204 -8.81 3.92 -27.52
CA GLN A 204 -9.17 2.70 -26.80
C GLN A 204 -8.60 2.61 -25.39
N ALA A 205 -7.68 3.51 -25.05
CA ALA A 205 -7.40 3.83 -23.67
C ALA A 205 -8.79 4.08 -23.10
N PRO A 206 -9.21 3.32 -22.07
CA PRO A 206 -10.56 3.39 -21.58
C PRO A 206 -10.87 4.87 -21.45
N ARG A 207 -11.79 5.38 -22.30
CA ARG A 207 -12.33 6.73 -22.11
C ARG A 207 -12.63 6.72 -20.64
N ARG A 208 -11.98 7.60 -19.89
CA ARG A 208 -12.19 7.72 -18.45
C ARG A 208 -13.61 8.28 -18.33
N ARG A 209 -14.59 7.44 -18.63
CA ARG A 209 -16.02 7.78 -18.65
C ARG A 209 -16.44 8.03 -17.23
N HIS A 210 -15.77 7.41 -16.27
CA HIS A 210 -15.80 7.76 -14.86
C HIS A 210 -14.43 7.47 -14.25
N SER A 211 -13.96 8.31 -13.33
CA SER A 211 -13.10 7.82 -12.26
C SER A 211 -13.94 6.80 -11.48
N THR A 212 -13.36 5.65 -11.16
CA THR A 212 -13.85 4.66 -10.19
C THR A 212 -15.13 3.87 -10.50
N ASN A 213 -14.97 2.55 -10.62
CA ASN A 213 -16.03 1.60 -10.28
C ASN A 213 -16.41 1.82 -8.80
N THR A 214 -17.68 2.07 -8.58
CA THR A 214 -18.30 2.88 -7.52
C THR A 214 -18.47 2.20 -6.15
N HIS A 215 -17.48 1.46 -5.65
CA HIS A 215 -17.53 0.94 -4.25
C HIS A 215 -16.21 1.02 -3.46
N ASP A 216 -15.12 1.52 -4.07
CA ASP A 216 -13.76 1.51 -3.49
C ASP A 216 -13.15 2.92 -3.35
N VAL A 217 -13.95 3.93 -3.01
CA VAL A 217 -13.43 5.29 -2.75
C VAL A 217 -12.73 5.31 -1.39
N HIS A 218 -11.61 6.02 -1.30
CA HIS A 218 -10.88 6.26 -0.06
C HIS A 218 -11.19 7.69 0.41
N LEU A 219 -12.19 7.85 1.29
CA LEU A 219 -12.72 9.16 1.70
C LEU A 219 -11.62 10.10 2.24
N LEU A 220 -10.70 9.57 3.04
CA LEU A 220 -9.65 10.35 3.70
C LEU A 220 -8.36 10.47 2.89
N LYS A 221 -8.41 10.19 1.59
CA LYS A 221 -7.23 10.26 0.73
C LYS A 221 -6.71 11.70 0.72
N GLY A 222 -5.51 11.92 1.26
CA GLY A 222 -4.87 13.24 1.22
C GLY A 222 -4.90 14.02 2.51
N ILE A 223 -5.75 13.63 3.45
CA ILE A 223 -5.97 14.37 4.68
C ILE A 223 -5.59 13.57 5.93
N LEU A 224 -5.10 12.33 5.80
CA LEU A 224 -4.76 11.46 6.95
C LEU A 224 -3.24 11.36 7.17
N TYR A 225 -2.80 11.62 8.40
CA TYR A 225 -1.41 11.68 8.84
C TYR A 225 -1.17 10.89 10.13
N ASP A 226 0.07 10.50 10.40
CA ASP A 226 0.49 9.92 11.69
C ASP A 226 1.22 10.92 12.60
N GLU A 227 1.53 10.52 13.83
CA GLU A 227 2.20 11.33 14.84
C GLU A 227 3.55 11.90 14.39
N THR A 228 4.18 11.25 13.41
CA THR A 228 5.48 11.66 12.87
C THR A 228 5.37 12.56 11.65
N GLY A 229 4.15 12.93 11.26
CA GLY A 229 3.86 13.75 10.08
C GLY A 229 3.85 12.97 8.77
N ASP A 230 3.94 11.64 8.80
CA ASP A 230 3.87 10.83 7.59
C ASP A 230 2.44 10.73 7.10
N ARG A 231 2.26 10.83 5.78
CA ARG A 231 0.93 10.71 5.18
C ARG A 231 0.53 9.25 5.05
N LEU A 232 -0.68 8.90 5.49
CA LEU A 232 -1.22 7.58 5.25
C LEU A 232 -1.75 7.47 3.81
N THR A 233 -1.17 6.54 3.06
CA THR A 233 -1.48 6.32 1.65
C THR A 233 -2.55 5.22 1.50
N PRO A 234 -3.57 5.41 0.65
CA PRO A 234 -4.57 4.39 0.38
C PRO A 234 -3.93 3.19 -0.32
N THR A 235 -4.19 2.00 0.21
CA THR A 235 -3.71 0.72 -0.31
C THR A 235 -4.84 -0.30 -0.29
N HIS A 236 -4.69 -1.37 -1.07
CA HIS A 236 -5.64 -2.47 -1.08
C HIS A 236 -4.93 -3.82 -1.04
N ALA A 237 -5.58 -4.82 -0.45
CA ALA A 237 -5.17 -6.21 -0.52
C ALA A 237 -6.35 -7.07 -0.97
N SER A 238 -6.11 -8.07 -1.80
CA SER A 238 -7.15 -8.98 -2.29
C SER A 238 -6.89 -10.39 -1.76
N LYS A 239 -7.89 -11.02 -1.15
CA LYS A 239 -7.82 -12.40 -0.66
C LYS A 239 -9.13 -13.12 -0.96
N LYS A 240 -9.07 -14.29 -1.60
CA LYS A 240 -10.23 -15.11 -1.98
C LYS A 240 -11.34 -14.30 -2.69
N GLY A 241 -10.95 -13.45 -3.65
CA GLY A 241 -11.89 -12.59 -4.39
C GLY A 241 -12.42 -11.37 -3.63
N VAL A 242 -12.22 -11.28 -2.31
CA VAL A 242 -12.60 -10.12 -1.50
C VAL A 242 -11.46 -9.10 -1.47
N ARG A 243 -11.79 -7.83 -1.75
CA ARG A 243 -10.86 -6.70 -1.69
C ARG A 243 -10.99 -5.97 -0.36
N TYR A 244 -9.88 -5.78 0.33
CA TYR A 244 -9.76 -5.07 1.60
C TYR A 244 -9.04 -3.74 1.37
N ARG A 245 -9.60 -2.65 1.89
CA ARG A 245 -9.06 -1.28 1.78
C ARG A 245 -8.37 -0.84 3.06
N TYR A 246 -7.20 -0.23 2.93
CA TYR A 246 -6.38 0.23 4.05
C TYR A 246 -5.77 1.62 3.81
N TYR A 247 -5.47 2.31 4.90
CA TYR A 247 -4.57 3.46 4.95
C TYR A 247 -3.28 3.02 5.65
N VAL A 248 -2.14 3.25 4.99
CA VAL A 248 -0.83 2.78 5.47
C VAL A 248 0.17 3.93 5.47
N SER A 249 0.94 4.12 6.56
CA SER A 249 2.00 5.13 6.61
C SER A 249 2.94 4.96 5.42
N LYS A 250 3.19 6.04 4.67
CA LYS A 250 3.93 6.00 3.40
C LYS A 250 5.31 5.36 3.54
N ARG A 251 6.02 5.55 4.66
CA ARG A 251 7.30 4.87 4.95
C ARG A 251 7.24 3.35 4.83
N ILE A 252 6.14 2.71 5.24
CA ILE A 252 5.95 1.25 5.20
C ILE A 252 5.75 0.80 3.74
N VAL A 253 5.07 1.62 2.94
CA VAL A 253 4.82 1.35 1.52
C VAL A 253 6.11 1.48 0.71
N ASP A 254 6.89 2.53 0.95
CA ASP A 254 8.08 2.85 0.15
C ASP A 254 9.30 1.99 0.50
N LYS A 255 9.57 1.76 1.80
CA LYS A 255 10.78 1.08 2.27
C LYS A 255 10.55 -0.36 2.73
N GLY A 256 9.30 -0.82 2.70
CA GLY A 256 8.92 -2.06 3.38
C GLY A 256 8.95 -1.89 4.90
N ARG A 257 8.58 -2.95 5.61
CA ARG A 257 8.49 -2.92 7.08
C ARG A 257 9.83 -3.23 7.71
N ASP A 258 10.23 -2.44 8.69
CA ASP A 258 11.40 -2.74 9.53
C ASP A 258 11.09 -3.96 10.43
N PRO A 259 11.86 -5.07 10.32
CA PRO A 259 11.71 -6.22 11.20
C PRO A 259 12.04 -5.94 12.67
N ALA A 260 12.93 -5.00 12.95
CA ALA A 260 13.34 -4.64 14.30
C ALA A 260 12.25 -3.79 15.01
N HIS A 261 11.49 -3.02 14.23
CA HIS A 261 10.41 -2.16 14.72
C HIS A 261 9.12 -2.47 13.95
N PRO A 262 8.53 -3.66 14.15
CA PRO A 262 7.34 -4.06 13.40
C PRO A 262 6.16 -3.09 13.64
N TYR A 263 6.19 -2.33 14.72
CA TYR A 263 5.15 -1.38 15.10
C TYR A 263 5.41 0.05 14.65
N ALA A 264 6.49 0.31 13.92
CA ALA A 264 6.81 1.63 13.37
C ALA A 264 5.89 1.96 12.18
N GLY A 265 4.80 2.67 12.48
CA GLY A 265 3.84 3.20 11.52
C GLY A 265 2.48 2.49 11.54
N TRP A 266 1.53 3.08 10.82
CA TRP A 266 0.11 2.72 10.89
C TRP A 266 -0.34 1.89 9.70
N ARG A 267 -1.21 0.92 9.98
CA ARG A 267 -2.04 0.23 8.99
C ARG A 267 -3.45 0.10 9.53
N VAL A 268 -4.36 0.87 8.97
CA VAL A 268 -5.75 1.02 9.45
C VAL A 268 -6.69 0.64 8.32
N ARG A 269 -7.81 -0.04 8.63
CA ARG A 269 -8.85 -0.31 7.61
C ARG A 269 -9.55 0.97 7.21
N ALA A 270 -9.68 1.19 5.90
CA ALA A 270 -10.29 2.40 5.36
C ALA A 270 -11.71 2.61 5.89
N GLY A 271 -12.60 1.62 5.70
CA GLY A 271 -13.99 1.76 6.14
C GLY A 271 -14.19 1.97 7.65
N HIS A 272 -13.20 1.65 8.49
CA HIS A 272 -13.28 1.90 9.93
C HIS A 272 -12.93 3.34 10.28
N ILE A 273 -11.80 3.85 9.76
CA ILE A 273 -11.40 5.23 9.99
C ILE A 273 -12.32 6.22 9.26
N ASP A 274 -12.75 5.88 8.03
CA ASP A 274 -13.71 6.66 7.25
C ASP A 274 -14.96 6.93 8.10
N ALA A 275 -15.52 5.90 8.73
CA ALA A 275 -16.71 6.02 9.54
C ALA A 275 -16.50 6.78 10.86
N ILE A 276 -15.31 6.71 11.47
CA ILE A 276 -14.97 7.55 12.64
C ILE A 276 -15.01 9.03 12.25
N VAL A 277 -14.40 9.38 11.11
CA VAL A 277 -14.38 10.77 10.63
C VAL A 277 -15.79 11.23 10.24
N GLU A 278 -16.57 10.41 9.54
CA GLU A 278 -17.96 10.73 9.20
C GLU A 278 -18.80 10.95 10.47
N ASN A 279 -18.74 10.04 11.44
CA ASN A 279 -19.46 10.20 12.69
C ASN A 279 -19.04 11.47 13.45
N GLN A 280 -17.75 11.81 13.41
CA GLN A 280 -17.27 13.03 14.03
C GLN A 280 -17.85 14.28 13.36
N LEU A 281 -17.92 14.31 12.03
CA LEU A 281 -18.57 15.38 11.29
C LEU A 281 -20.06 15.47 11.65
N LEU A 282 -20.77 14.35 11.70
CA LEU A 282 -22.19 14.31 12.04
C LEU A 282 -22.45 14.73 13.49
N GLN A 283 -21.53 14.45 14.42
CA GLN A 283 -21.59 14.96 15.79
C GLN A 283 -21.46 16.48 15.81
N PHE A 284 -20.53 17.06 15.07
CA PHE A 284 -20.42 18.52 14.95
C PHE A 284 -21.70 19.16 14.42
N LEU A 285 -22.31 18.54 13.40
CA LEU A 285 -23.56 19.04 12.83
C LEU A 285 -24.75 18.91 13.80
N SER A 286 -24.66 18.04 14.80
CA SER A 286 -25.71 17.84 15.80
C SER A 286 -25.56 18.74 17.02
N ASP A 287 -24.35 19.23 17.30
CA ASP A 287 -24.06 20.10 18.44
C ASP A 287 -24.24 21.57 18.08
N GLY A 288 -25.50 22.01 18.01
CA GLY A 288 -25.84 23.40 17.74
C GLY A 288 -25.24 24.38 18.74
N GLY A 289 -25.09 23.99 20.02
CA GLY A 289 -24.47 24.84 21.04
C GLY A 289 -23.00 25.12 20.76
N GLN A 290 -22.24 24.06 20.46
CA GLN A 290 -20.84 24.15 20.08
C GLN A 290 -20.64 24.93 18.78
N LEU A 291 -21.47 24.71 17.76
CA LEU A 291 -21.43 25.48 16.52
C LEU A 291 -21.64 26.98 16.77
N MET A 292 -22.62 27.32 17.60
CA MET A 292 -22.89 28.71 17.95
C MET A 292 -21.69 29.32 18.66
N GLU A 293 -21.16 28.68 19.71
CA GLU A 293 -19.95 29.14 20.40
C GLU A 293 -18.79 29.37 19.42
N TRP A 294 -18.60 28.45 18.49
CA TRP A 294 -17.52 28.50 17.51
C TRP A 294 -17.70 29.57 16.44
N PHE A 295 -18.92 29.98 16.10
CA PHE A 295 -19.16 30.89 14.97
C PHE A 295 -19.80 32.24 15.36
N THR A 296 -20.20 32.44 16.61
CA THR A 296 -20.82 33.69 17.09
C THR A 296 -19.94 34.93 16.86
N ARG A 297 -18.61 34.78 16.88
CA ARG A 297 -17.68 35.90 16.61
C ARG A 297 -17.47 36.21 15.12
N ALA A 298 -17.87 35.31 14.22
CA ALA A 298 -17.61 35.41 12.78
C ALA A 298 -18.85 35.83 11.98
N LEU A 299 -20.02 35.84 12.60
CA LEU A 299 -21.32 36.02 11.94
C LEU A 299 -22.16 37.08 12.66
N GLU A 300 -23.08 37.69 11.91
CA GLU A 300 -24.06 38.64 12.44
C GLU A 300 -25.30 37.91 13.00
N GLY A 301 -26.06 38.58 13.89
CA GLY A 301 -27.08 37.95 14.74
C GLY A 301 -28.14 37.09 14.04
N GLU A 302 -28.59 37.48 12.84
CA GLU A 302 -29.57 36.70 12.07
C GLU A 302 -28.96 35.46 11.39
N GLN A 303 -27.67 35.50 11.04
CA GLN A 303 -26.96 34.34 10.47
C GLN A 303 -26.65 33.32 11.56
N VAL A 304 -26.27 33.80 12.75
CA VAL A 304 -25.99 32.98 13.93
C VAL A 304 -27.22 32.14 14.31
N SER A 305 -28.42 32.72 14.38
CA SER A 305 -29.63 31.98 14.76
C SER A 305 -30.06 30.88 13.78
N ARG A 306 -29.63 30.93 12.52
CA ARG A 306 -29.96 29.94 11.48
C ARG A 306 -28.96 28.77 11.42
N LEU A 307 -27.79 28.88 12.05
CA LEU A 307 -26.74 27.86 11.99
C LEU A 307 -27.19 26.47 12.42
N PRO A 308 -27.91 26.28 13.55
CA PRO A 308 -28.28 24.93 13.98
C PRO A 308 -29.24 24.24 13.00
N MET A 309 -30.16 25.00 12.39
CA MET A 309 -31.09 24.48 11.39
C MET A 309 -30.34 24.04 10.12
N GLN A 310 -29.43 24.89 9.61
CA GLN A 310 -28.60 24.53 8.44
C GLN A 310 -27.69 23.32 8.71
N ALA A 311 -27.19 23.18 9.94
CA ALA A 311 -26.37 22.03 10.32
C ALA A 311 -27.16 20.72 10.28
N LEU A 312 -28.40 20.73 10.76
CA LEU A 312 -29.30 19.59 10.66
C LEU A 312 -29.65 19.26 9.20
N ASP A 313 -29.93 20.27 8.36
CA ASP A 313 -30.18 20.05 6.93
C ASP A 313 -28.97 19.40 6.24
N LYS A 314 -27.75 19.87 6.50
CA LYS A 314 -26.53 19.27 5.96
C LYS A 314 -26.30 17.85 6.48
N LYS A 315 -26.66 17.58 7.73
CA LYS A 315 -26.58 16.24 8.35
C LYS A 315 -27.52 15.26 7.65
N ASP A 316 -28.75 15.67 7.37
CA ASP A 316 -29.73 14.82 6.68
C ASP A 316 -29.29 14.55 5.24
N GLN A 317 -28.80 15.57 4.54
CA GLN A 317 -28.24 15.42 3.19
C GLN A 317 -27.01 14.49 3.16
N TRP A 318 -26.20 14.45 4.23
CA TRP A 318 -24.96 13.66 4.28
C TRP A 318 -25.19 12.17 4.05
N ALA A 319 -26.33 11.63 4.51
CA ALA A 319 -26.65 10.22 4.36
C ALA A 319 -26.79 9.80 2.88
N ASP A 320 -27.34 10.70 2.06
CA ASP A 320 -27.66 10.46 0.65
C ASP A 320 -26.53 10.84 -0.31
N LEU A 321 -25.48 11.51 0.18
CA LEU A 321 -24.31 11.89 -0.63
C LEU A 321 -23.55 10.66 -1.14
N LYS A 322 -23.09 10.74 -2.40
CA LYS A 322 -22.21 9.73 -2.98
C LYS A 322 -20.83 9.79 -2.32
N ALA A 323 -20.11 8.67 -2.38
CA ALA A 323 -18.79 8.57 -1.75
C ALA A 323 -17.77 9.57 -2.32
N GLU A 324 -17.88 9.94 -3.59
CA GLU A 324 -17.04 10.96 -4.22
C GLU A 324 -17.34 12.37 -3.67
N ASP A 325 -18.61 12.73 -3.55
CA ASP A 325 -19.04 14.03 -3.02
C ASP A 325 -18.68 14.16 -1.54
N LYS A 326 -18.81 13.06 -0.78
CA LYS A 326 -18.31 12.96 0.59
C LYS A 326 -16.81 13.17 0.67
N GLN A 327 -16.04 12.52 -0.22
CA GLN A 327 -14.59 12.68 -0.26
C GLN A 327 -14.20 14.14 -0.54
N GLU A 328 -14.80 14.77 -1.55
CA GLU A 328 -14.51 16.16 -1.91
C GLU A 328 -14.86 17.11 -0.76
N THR A 329 -16.02 16.89 -0.13
CA THR A 329 -16.43 17.68 1.04
C THR A 329 -15.46 17.51 2.19
N LEU A 330 -15.09 16.28 2.58
CA LEU A 330 -14.12 16.05 3.66
C LEU A 330 -12.75 16.67 3.35
N GLN A 331 -12.28 16.60 2.12
CA GLN A 331 -11.01 17.22 1.71
C GLN A 331 -11.05 18.74 1.78
N ARG A 332 -12.21 19.35 1.55
CA ARG A 332 -12.41 20.80 1.68
C ARG A 332 -12.53 21.22 3.14
N LEU A 333 -13.20 20.43 3.98
CA LEU A 333 -13.48 20.77 5.38
C LEU A 333 -12.29 20.54 6.31
N PHE A 334 -11.51 19.48 6.09
CA PHE A 334 -10.40 19.10 6.96
C PHE A 334 -9.06 19.52 6.35
N VAL A 335 -8.31 20.36 7.07
CA VAL A 335 -6.90 20.67 6.76
C VAL A 335 -6.06 19.40 6.94
N GLY A 336 -6.34 18.63 7.98
CA GLY A 336 -5.67 17.37 8.25
C GLY A 336 -6.25 16.62 9.44
N ILE A 337 -6.07 15.30 9.43
CA ILE A 337 -6.48 14.37 10.49
C ILE A 337 -5.23 13.61 10.88
N THR A 338 -4.77 13.79 12.12
CA THR A 338 -3.56 13.17 12.64
C THR A 338 -3.92 12.07 13.63
N ILE A 339 -3.47 10.86 13.35
CA ILE A 339 -3.62 9.71 14.24
C ILE A 339 -2.37 9.62 15.12
N ARG A 340 -2.56 9.45 16.43
CA ARG A 340 -1.48 9.17 17.39
C ARG A 340 -1.87 8.01 18.30
N VAL A 341 -0.93 7.43 19.04
CA VAL A 341 -1.33 6.47 20.07
C VAL A 341 -2.09 7.20 21.17
N GLY A 342 -3.33 6.78 21.46
CA GLY A 342 -4.15 7.36 22.53
C GLY A 342 -5.09 8.49 22.09
N TRP A 343 -4.82 9.16 20.97
CA TRP A 343 -5.57 10.37 20.55
C TRP A 343 -5.62 10.53 19.02
N ILE A 344 -6.78 10.91 18.51
CA ILE A 344 -6.95 11.38 17.12
C ILE A 344 -7.21 12.88 17.14
N ARG A 345 -6.51 13.60 16.28
CA ARG A 345 -6.59 15.05 16.13
C ARG A 345 -7.24 15.38 14.80
N PHE A 346 -8.30 16.16 14.84
CA PHE A 346 -9.00 16.69 13.68
C PHE A 346 -8.70 18.17 13.57
N GLU A 347 -8.21 18.61 12.41
CA GLU A 347 -7.97 20.02 12.12
C GLU A 347 -8.88 20.44 10.97
N LEU A 348 -9.80 21.35 11.27
CA LEU A 348 -10.83 21.81 10.34
C LEU A 348 -10.58 23.25 9.93
N ASP A 349 -10.84 23.53 8.65
CA ASP A 349 -10.84 24.87 8.09
C ASP A 349 -12.16 25.55 8.44
N ARG A 350 -12.09 26.56 9.31
CA ARG A 350 -13.26 27.27 9.84
C ARG A 350 -14.01 28.03 8.73
N GLN A 351 -13.29 28.61 7.77
CA GLN A 351 -13.91 29.36 6.67
C GLN A 351 -14.57 28.41 5.69
N ALA A 352 -13.88 27.33 5.33
CA ALA A 352 -14.42 26.32 4.43
C ALA A 352 -15.65 25.62 5.03
N PHE A 353 -15.62 25.34 6.33
CA PHE A 353 -16.76 24.76 7.06
C PHE A 353 -17.97 25.68 7.05
N LEU A 354 -17.77 26.96 7.38
CA LEU A 354 -18.86 27.94 7.41
C LEU A 354 -19.44 28.21 6.02
N SER A 355 -18.57 28.33 5.00
CA SER A 355 -18.96 28.46 3.59
C SER A 355 -19.80 27.27 3.13
N TRP A 356 -19.39 26.05 3.48
CA TRP A 356 -20.12 24.83 3.14
C TRP A 356 -21.45 24.68 3.89
N LEU A 357 -21.47 25.08 5.16
CA LEU A 357 -22.67 25.00 6.01
C LEU A 357 -23.77 25.94 5.53
N MET A 358 -23.42 27.18 5.17
CA MET A 358 -24.37 28.22 4.77
C MET A 358 -24.59 28.31 3.26
N ASP A 359 -23.90 27.50 2.46
CA ASP A 359 -23.88 27.57 0.98
C ASP A 359 -23.52 28.96 0.43
N VAL A 360 -22.57 29.63 1.09
CA VAL A 360 -22.05 30.95 0.66
C VAL A 360 -20.61 30.84 0.17
N PRO A 361 -20.18 31.69 -0.78
CA PRO A 361 -18.77 31.76 -1.18
C PRO A 361 -17.85 32.07 0.00
N PRO A 362 -16.65 31.47 0.09
CA PRO A 362 -15.69 31.74 1.17
C PRO A 362 -15.35 33.23 1.31
N ASP A 363 -15.26 33.95 0.19
CA ASP A 363 -14.87 35.37 0.12
C ASP A 363 -15.91 36.31 0.72
N SER A 364 -17.14 35.84 0.92
CA SER A 364 -18.23 36.60 1.54
C SER A 364 -18.19 36.60 3.07
N LEU A 365 -17.22 35.91 3.68
CA LEU A 365 -17.05 35.79 5.13
C LEU A 365 -15.97 36.77 5.63
N SER A 366 -16.20 37.39 6.78
CA SER A 366 -15.28 38.37 7.37
C SER A 366 -13.91 37.76 7.70
N HIS A 367 -12.83 38.46 7.33
CA HIS A 367 -11.46 37.91 7.31
C HIS A 367 -10.75 37.92 8.67
N GLU A 368 -11.34 38.53 9.71
CA GLU A 368 -10.52 39.01 10.82
C GLU A 368 -10.10 37.97 11.87
N ASN A 369 -10.56 36.70 11.85
CA ASN A 369 -10.10 35.71 12.86
C ASN A 369 -10.36 34.21 12.55
N LEU A 370 -10.11 33.72 11.34
CA LEU A 370 -10.37 32.31 10.98
C LEU A 370 -9.10 31.44 11.02
N ARG A 371 -8.57 31.19 12.23
CA ARG A 371 -7.63 30.05 12.44
C ARG A 371 -8.37 28.73 12.25
N SER A 372 -7.66 27.68 11.81
CA SER A 372 -8.18 26.31 11.87
C SER A 372 -8.56 25.96 13.30
N PHE A 373 -9.65 25.21 13.49
CA PHE A 373 -9.99 24.69 14.81
C PHE A 373 -9.53 23.25 14.92
N VAL A 374 -9.02 22.92 16.11
CA VAL A 374 -8.44 21.62 16.40
C VAL A 374 -9.28 20.94 17.47
N LEU A 375 -9.76 19.74 17.16
CA LEU A 375 -10.37 18.84 18.13
C LEU A 375 -9.46 17.64 18.35
N GLU A 376 -9.16 17.36 19.61
CA GLU A 376 -8.46 16.13 20.00
C GLU A 376 -9.43 15.22 20.76
N GLN A 377 -9.53 13.97 20.31
CA GLN A 377 -10.38 12.97 20.95
C GLN A 377 -9.57 11.78 21.41
N PRO A 378 -9.82 11.31 22.66
CA PRO A 378 -9.15 10.13 23.16
C PRO A 378 -9.62 8.89 22.40
N MET A 379 -8.67 8.07 21.99
CA MET A 379 -8.90 6.79 21.34
C MET A 379 -8.01 5.70 21.90
N SER A 380 -8.58 4.52 22.13
CA SER A 380 -7.80 3.32 22.38
C SER A 380 -7.51 2.60 21.07
N VAL A 381 -6.32 2.03 20.95
CA VAL A 381 -5.89 1.32 19.75
C VAL A 381 -5.73 -0.14 20.10
N ARG A 382 -6.58 -1.00 19.53
CA ARG A 382 -6.46 -2.45 19.68
C ARG A 382 -5.87 -3.04 18.40
N ARG A 383 -4.79 -3.83 18.52
CA ARG A 383 -4.05 -4.38 17.38
C ARG A 383 -4.38 -5.86 17.19
N ARG A 384 -4.66 -6.28 15.96
CA ARG A 384 -4.77 -7.71 15.56
C ARG A 384 -3.69 -8.00 14.54
N GLY A 385 -2.57 -8.52 15.04
CA GLY A 385 -1.34 -8.69 14.25
C GLY A 385 -0.80 -7.34 13.77
N VAL A 386 -0.90 -7.11 12.46
CA VAL A 386 -0.39 -5.90 11.78
C VAL A 386 -1.46 -4.82 11.63
N GLU A 387 -2.72 -5.20 11.80
CA GLU A 387 -3.86 -4.31 11.61
C GLU A 387 -4.21 -3.61 12.93
N SER A 388 -4.42 -2.30 12.87
CA SER A 388 -4.86 -1.49 14.01
C SER A 388 -6.35 -1.14 13.86
N ARG A 389 -7.14 -1.42 14.91
CA ARG A 389 -8.51 -0.94 15.06
C ARG A 389 -8.54 0.15 16.13
N MET A 390 -9.18 1.27 15.80
CA MET A 390 -9.34 2.40 16.71
C MET A 390 -10.68 2.29 17.41
N VAL A 391 -10.71 2.55 18.71
CA VAL A 391 -11.95 2.60 19.49
C VAL A 391 -11.97 3.95 20.18
N MET A 392 -12.90 4.79 19.77
CA MET A 392 -13.12 6.13 20.34
C MET A 392 -13.66 5.98 21.77
N ALA A 393 -13.22 6.83 22.70
CA ALA A 393 -13.73 6.80 24.08
C ALA A 393 -15.23 7.09 24.17
N ASN A 394 -15.78 7.79 23.18
CA ASN A 394 -17.17 8.26 23.13
C ASN A 394 -18.16 7.16 22.67
N GLY A 395 -17.78 5.88 22.74
CA GLY A 395 -18.65 4.74 22.44
C GLY A 395 -18.91 4.46 20.95
N ALA A 396 -18.41 5.28 20.02
CA ALA A 396 -18.60 5.10 18.58
C ALA A 396 -17.66 4.02 17.99
N SER A 397 -17.75 2.78 18.48
CA SER A 397 -17.40 1.62 17.65
C SER A 397 -18.66 1.23 16.92
N LEU A 398 -18.72 1.41 15.60
CA LEU A 398 -19.84 0.88 14.83
C LEU A 398 -19.95 -0.62 15.08
N PRO A 399 -21.12 -1.11 15.53
CA PRO A 399 -21.38 -2.52 15.66
C PRO A 399 -21.22 -3.16 14.29
N ARG A 400 -20.33 -4.14 14.16
CA ARG A 400 -20.16 -4.87 12.92
C ARG A 400 -20.20 -6.37 13.17
N PRO A 401 -21.30 -7.03 12.79
CA PRO A 401 -21.40 -8.48 12.90
C PRO A 401 -20.27 -9.14 12.09
N ASP A 402 -19.49 -10.01 12.73
CA ASP A 402 -18.45 -10.78 12.05
C ASP A 402 -19.10 -12.00 11.41
N ALA A 403 -19.28 -11.97 10.08
CA ALA A 403 -19.96 -13.02 9.34
C ALA A 403 -19.34 -14.42 9.56
N ALA A 404 -18.02 -14.50 9.77
CA ALA A 404 -17.38 -15.78 10.05
C ALA A 404 -17.70 -16.27 11.47
N LEU A 405 -17.87 -15.35 12.42
CA LEU A 405 -18.27 -15.65 13.78
C LEU A 405 -19.74 -16.10 13.87
N ILE A 406 -20.59 -15.44 13.09
CA ILE A 406 -22.01 -15.79 12.99
C ILE A 406 -22.16 -17.16 12.33
N ASP A 407 -21.49 -17.39 11.20
CA ASP A 407 -21.46 -18.70 10.52
C ASP A 407 -20.99 -19.81 11.47
N PHE A 408 -19.97 -19.52 12.28
CA PHE A 408 -19.47 -20.44 13.29
C PHE A 408 -20.55 -20.82 14.33
N ILE A 409 -21.28 -19.83 14.87
CA ILE A 409 -22.36 -20.06 15.84
C ILE A 409 -23.53 -20.80 15.19
N VAL A 410 -23.89 -20.44 13.95
CA VAL A 410 -24.94 -21.11 13.19
C VAL A 410 -24.62 -22.58 13.00
N ARG A 411 -23.40 -22.91 12.54
CA ARG A 411 -22.95 -24.29 12.35
C ARG A 411 -22.98 -25.10 13.65
N ALA A 412 -22.53 -24.52 14.76
CA ALA A 412 -22.59 -25.18 16.06
C ALA A 412 -24.04 -25.54 16.45
N ASN A 413 -24.98 -24.60 16.26
CA ASN A 413 -26.40 -24.84 16.52
C ASN A 413 -27.02 -25.85 15.54
N THR A 414 -26.62 -25.85 14.27
CA THR A 414 -27.05 -26.85 13.28
C THR A 414 -26.59 -28.25 13.70
N TYR A 415 -25.37 -28.40 14.21
CA TYR A 415 -24.86 -29.69 14.68
C TYR A 415 -25.61 -30.17 15.92
N LEU A 416 -25.90 -29.28 16.86
CA LEU A 416 -26.72 -29.60 18.02
C LEU A 416 -28.12 -30.07 17.59
N ALA A 417 -28.77 -29.32 16.71
CA ALA A 417 -30.11 -29.65 16.20
C ALA A 417 -30.12 -31.03 15.51
N ALA A 418 -29.13 -31.34 14.68
CA ALA A 418 -29.05 -32.64 13.99
C ALA A 418 -28.81 -33.82 14.94
N LEU A 419 -28.23 -33.59 16.13
CA LEU A 419 -28.05 -34.62 17.16
C LEU A 419 -29.29 -34.78 18.05
N THR A 420 -30.13 -33.74 18.15
CA THR A 420 -31.31 -33.69 19.03
C THR A 420 -32.65 -33.77 18.29
N ASP A 421 -32.66 -33.95 16.96
CA ASP A 421 -33.87 -34.00 16.12
C ASP A 421 -34.67 -35.32 16.26
N GLY A 422 -34.25 -36.23 17.14
CA GLY A 422 -34.89 -37.52 17.37
C GLY A 422 -34.50 -38.61 16.36
N SER A 423 -33.69 -38.30 15.35
CA SER A 423 -33.22 -39.27 14.36
C SER A 423 -32.05 -40.16 14.84
N ALA A 424 -31.59 -39.95 16.08
CA ALA A 424 -30.48 -40.68 16.71
C ALA A 424 -29.18 -40.70 15.87
N LYS A 425 -28.93 -39.62 15.13
CA LYS A 425 -27.72 -39.46 14.32
C LYS A 425 -26.46 -39.46 15.18
N THR A 426 -25.43 -40.13 14.67
CA THR A 426 -24.08 -40.09 15.25
C THR A 426 -23.29 -38.89 14.75
N LEU A 427 -22.25 -38.48 15.47
CA LEU A 427 -21.32 -37.43 15.04
C LEU A 427 -20.75 -37.68 13.63
N THR A 428 -20.49 -38.95 13.29
CA THR A 428 -20.02 -39.38 11.97
C THR A 428 -21.05 -39.10 10.87
N GLN A 429 -22.33 -39.34 11.14
CA GLN A 429 -23.41 -39.08 10.18
C GLN A 429 -23.62 -37.58 9.99
N VAL A 430 -23.60 -36.80 11.08
CA VAL A 430 -23.69 -35.33 11.02
C VAL A 430 -22.52 -34.75 10.22
N ALA A 431 -21.29 -35.23 10.45
CA ALA A 431 -20.11 -34.79 9.70
C ALA A 431 -20.25 -35.07 8.19
N LYS A 432 -20.73 -36.28 7.84
CA LYS A 432 -20.94 -36.69 6.44
C LYS A 432 -22.02 -35.85 5.74
N GLU A 433 -23.15 -35.58 6.41
CA GLU A 433 -24.23 -34.74 5.86
C GLU A 433 -23.78 -33.30 5.63
N GLN A 434 -22.91 -32.79 6.50
CA GLN A 434 -22.44 -31.40 6.48
C GLN A 434 -21.14 -31.22 5.68
N GLY A 435 -20.65 -32.29 5.03
CA GLY A 435 -19.42 -32.25 4.22
C GLY A 435 -18.17 -31.87 5.00
N THR A 436 -18.11 -32.22 6.30
CA THR A 436 -17.04 -31.88 7.24
C THR A 436 -16.48 -33.15 7.92
N ASP A 437 -15.50 -32.99 8.80
CA ASP A 437 -14.90 -34.06 9.59
C ASP A 437 -15.43 -34.10 11.03
N ILE A 438 -15.29 -35.26 11.69
CA ILE A 438 -15.77 -35.48 13.06
C ILE A 438 -15.06 -34.57 14.07
N SER A 439 -13.79 -34.22 13.82
CA SER A 439 -13.02 -33.33 14.71
C SER A 439 -13.59 -31.92 14.68
N GLU A 440 -14.00 -31.43 13.51
CA GLU A 440 -14.65 -30.14 13.35
C GLU A 440 -16.01 -30.11 14.06
N VAL A 441 -16.88 -31.12 13.86
CA VAL A 441 -18.17 -31.21 14.57
C VAL A 441 -17.96 -31.22 16.09
N SER A 442 -17.05 -32.06 16.59
CA SER A 442 -16.77 -32.18 18.02
C SER A 442 -16.22 -30.89 18.63
N ARG A 443 -15.43 -30.13 17.85
CA ARG A 443 -14.82 -28.87 18.28
C ARG A 443 -15.81 -27.70 18.27
N LEU A 444 -16.76 -27.69 17.34
CA LEU A 444 -17.77 -26.63 17.19
C LEU A 444 -18.95 -26.81 18.14
N LEU A 445 -19.35 -28.04 18.42
CA LEU A 445 -20.56 -28.36 19.19
C LEU A 445 -20.66 -27.64 20.56
N PRO A 446 -19.60 -27.49 21.37
CA PRO A 446 -19.68 -26.78 22.65
C PRO A 446 -20.15 -25.33 22.51
N PHE A 447 -19.92 -24.68 21.38
CA PHE A 447 -20.29 -23.27 21.16
C PHE A 447 -21.77 -23.07 20.83
N ALA A 448 -22.55 -24.15 20.65
CA ALA A 448 -24.00 -24.07 20.66
C ALA A 448 -24.56 -23.66 22.04
N PHE A 449 -23.77 -23.83 23.10
CA PHE A 449 -24.12 -23.52 24.49
C PHE A 449 -23.54 -22.17 24.98
N LEU A 450 -23.23 -21.26 24.05
CA LEU A 450 -22.88 -19.89 24.41
C LEU A 450 -24.05 -19.20 25.12
N ALA A 451 -23.74 -18.38 26.11
CA ALA A 451 -24.73 -17.60 26.84
C ALA A 451 -25.55 -16.74 25.86
N PRO A 452 -26.89 -16.68 25.97
CA PRO A 452 -27.76 -15.97 25.04
C PRO A 452 -27.36 -14.50 24.82
N GLN A 453 -26.97 -13.80 25.90
CA GLN A 453 -26.51 -12.41 25.85
C GLN A 453 -25.24 -12.22 24.99
N LEU A 454 -24.35 -13.21 24.99
CA LEU A 454 -23.14 -13.18 24.16
C LEU A 454 -23.47 -13.43 22.70
N VAL A 455 -24.42 -14.33 22.41
CA VAL A 455 -24.92 -14.55 21.06
C VAL A 455 -25.58 -13.28 20.51
N GLU A 456 -26.45 -12.63 21.29
CA GLU A 456 -27.06 -11.35 20.94
C GLU A 456 -26.02 -10.26 20.69
N ALA A 457 -25.01 -10.14 21.56
CA ALA A 457 -23.94 -9.17 21.37
C ALA A 457 -23.10 -9.45 20.11
N ILE A 458 -22.86 -10.72 19.76
CA ILE A 458 -22.18 -11.11 18.52
C ILE A 458 -23.02 -10.80 17.28
N LEU A 459 -24.32 -11.12 17.31
CA LEU A 459 -25.24 -10.84 16.22
C LEU A 459 -25.44 -9.34 16.02
N ALA A 460 -25.46 -8.57 17.11
CA ALA A 460 -25.52 -7.11 17.09
C ALA A 460 -24.21 -6.47 16.61
N GLY A 461 -23.10 -7.20 16.55
CA GLY A 461 -21.81 -6.65 16.13
C GLY A 461 -20.98 -6.01 17.26
N ASN A 462 -21.36 -6.24 18.52
CA ASN A 462 -20.75 -5.74 19.75
C ASN A 462 -19.71 -6.72 20.34
N GLN A 463 -19.30 -7.73 19.59
CA GLN A 463 -18.29 -8.69 20.05
C GLN A 463 -16.91 -8.04 20.29
N PRO A 464 -16.15 -8.54 21.28
CA PRO A 464 -14.78 -8.11 21.53
C PRO A 464 -13.90 -8.28 20.27
N PHE A 465 -13.06 -7.30 19.97
CA PHE A 465 -12.29 -7.30 18.71
C PHE A 465 -11.35 -8.51 18.52
N GLU A 466 -10.82 -9.03 19.61
CA GLU A 466 -9.96 -10.22 19.58
C GLU A 466 -10.77 -11.51 19.32
N LEU A 467 -12.09 -11.47 19.56
CA LEU A 467 -12.99 -12.57 19.34
C LEU A 467 -13.34 -12.69 17.86
N GLY A 468 -12.93 -13.80 17.26
CA GLY A 468 -13.31 -14.19 15.90
C GLY A 468 -13.35 -15.70 15.78
N ALA A 469 -13.85 -16.20 14.65
CA ALA A 469 -14.13 -17.64 14.47
C ALA A 469 -12.92 -18.53 14.76
N LEU A 470 -11.72 -18.10 14.33
CA LEU A 470 -10.46 -18.81 14.59
C LEU A 470 -10.05 -18.82 16.07
N ARG A 471 -10.37 -17.78 16.85
CA ARG A 471 -10.07 -17.73 18.28
C ARG A 471 -11.02 -18.65 19.04
N LEU A 472 -12.32 -18.56 18.75
CA LEU A 472 -13.32 -19.47 19.31
C LEU A 472 -13.00 -20.93 18.98
N ALA A 473 -12.68 -21.24 17.72
CA ALA A 473 -12.30 -22.58 17.29
C ALA A 473 -11.04 -23.15 17.99
N ARG A 474 -10.20 -22.29 18.59
CA ARG A 474 -8.96 -22.69 19.26
C ARG A 474 -9.09 -22.76 20.79
N LEU A 475 -10.25 -22.41 21.35
CA LEU A 475 -10.48 -22.56 22.78
C LEU A 475 -10.47 -24.05 23.12
N ALA A 476 -9.70 -24.41 24.15
CA ALA A 476 -9.59 -25.79 24.61
C ALA A 476 -10.92 -26.31 25.19
N SER A 477 -11.68 -25.44 25.85
CA SER A 477 -12.97 -25.74 26.45
C SER A 477 -13.78 -24.46 26.65
N LEU A 478 -15.10 -24.54 26.46
CA LEU A 478 -16.03 -23.48 26.84
C LEU A 478 -16.56 -23.77 28.26
N PRO A 479 -16.42 -22.85 29.23
CA PRO A 479 -16.98 -23.02 30.57
C PRO A 479 -18.50 -23.19 30.52
N VAL A 480 -19.06 -24.02 31.40
CA VAL A 480 -20.52 -24.19 31.51
C VAL A 480 -21.17 -22.94 32.13
N ASN A 481 -20.44 -22.23 33.00
CA ASN A 481 -20.93 -21.02 33.64
C ASN A 481 -20.84 -19.82 32.67
N TRP A 482 -21.99 -19.17 32.42
CA TRP A 482 -22.09 -18.04 31.49
C TRP A 482 -21.27 -16.80 31.88
N HIS A 483 -21.07 -16.53 33.18
CA HIS A 483 -20.22 -15.42 33.61
C HIS A 483 -18.75 -15.68 33.27
N GLN A 484 -18.29 -16.91 33.47
CA GLN A 484 -16.95 -17.34 33.07
C GLN A 484 -16.79 -17.36 31.54
N GLN A 485 -17.86 -17.64 30.78
CA GLN A 485 -17.83 -17.47 29.33
C GLN A 485 -17.61 -16.00 28.93
N ALA A 486 -18.33 -15.06 29.56
CA ALA A 486 -18.16 -13.63 29.28
C ALA A 486 -16.73 -13.17 29.55
N GLU A 487 -16.17 -13.53 30.71
CA GLU A 487 -14.80 -13.20 31.10
C GLU A 487 -13.76 -13.82 30.13
N LEU A 488 -13.91 -15.09 29.79
CA LEU A 488 -13.01 -15.80 28.86
C LEU A 488 -13.02 -15.18 27.45
N LEU A 489 -14.19 -14.76 26.99
CA LEU A 489 -14.40 -14.21 25.65
C LEU A 489 -14.14 -12.70 25.60
N GLY A 490 -14.02 -12.04 26.76
CA GLY A 490 -13.69 -10.63 26.93
C GLY A 490 -14.88 -9.69 26.74
N PHE A 491 -16.09 -10.17 27.05
CA PHE A 491 -17.34 -9.40 27.04
C PHE A 491 -17.56 -8.61 28.32
#